data_AF-A0A356EK66-F1
#
_entry.id   AF-A0A356EK66-F1
#
_cell.length_a   1.000
_cell.length_b   1.000
_cell.length_c   1.000
_cell.angle_alpha   90.00
_cell.angle_beta   90.00
_cell.angle_gamma   90.00
#
_symmetry.space_group_name_H-M   'P 1'
#
loop_
_entity.id
_entity.type
_entity.pdbx_description
1 polymer ?
#
loop_
_entity_poly.entity_id
_entity_poly.type
_entity_poly.pdbx_seq_one_letter_code
_entity_poly.pdbx_strand_id
1 'polypeptide(L)'
;SVQVIEGDAPDPRACSLLGKCRITKLPADLPKGSPIEVTYSFNASGRIAVRASDPTGGRVAGIEIDRRGGLNEKEIDAFRVLAEQYQVD
;
A
#
# COMPACT_ATOMS: atom_id res chain seq x y z
N SER A 1 11.50 -0.62 7.18
CA SER A 1 10.28 -0.79 6.35
C SER A 1 9.10 -0.95 7.27
N VAL A 2 7.96 -0.38 6.92
CA VAL A 2 6.69 -0.52 7.61
C VAL A 2 5.94 -1.72 7.01
N GLN A 3 5.50 -2.66 7.84
CA GLN A 3 4.65 -3.77 7.40
C GLN A 3 3.21 -3.46 7.76
N VAL A 4 2.29 -3.69 6.83
CA VAL A 4 0.87 -3.39 7.02
C VAL A 4 0.11 -4.70 6.99
N ILE A 5 -0.62 -4.97 8.08
CA ILE A 5 -1.31 -6.23 8.33
C ILE A 5 -2.78 -5.95 8.69
N GLU A 6 -3.66 -6.92 8.46
CA GLU A 6 -5.09 -6.86 8.76
C GLU A 6 -5.53 -8.15 9.46
N GLY A 7 -6.26 -8.01 10.57
CA GLY A 7 -6.80 -9.12 11.37
C GLY A 7 -6.87 -8.80 12.86
N ASP A 8 -7.70 -9.56 13.57
CA ASP A 8 -7.97 -9.37 15.01
C ASP A 8 -7.17 -10.33 15.91
N ALA A 9 -6.20 -11.05 15.34
CA ALA A 9 -5.40 -11.99 16.10
C ALA A 9 -4.45 -11.25 17.08
N PRO A 10 -4.29 -11.75 18.32
CA PRO A 10 -3.33 -11.15 19.27
C PRO A 10 -1.88 -11.24 18.81
N ASP A 11 -1.54 -12.27 18.04
CA ASP A 11 -0.22 -12.39 17.39
C ASP A 11 -0.29 -11.74 16.00
N PRO A 12 0.46 -10.64 15.75
CA PRO A 12 0.54 -9.99 14.44
C PRO A 12 0.97 -10.93 13.30
N ARG A 13 1.68 -12.03 13.61
CA ARG A 13 2.11 -13.03 12.63
C ARG A 13 0.97 -13.92 12.13
N ALA A 14 -0.14 -13.97 12.87
CA ALA A 14 -1.35 -14.66 12.47
C ALA A 14 -2.31 -13.76 11.66
N CYS A 15 -1.99 -12.47 11.51
CA CYS A 15 -2.77 -11.55 10.67
C CYS A 15 -2.34 -11.62 9.19
N SER A 16 -3.22 -11.16 8.30
CA SER A 16 -2.96 -11.16 6.86
C SER A 16 -2.04 -10.00 6.48
N LEU A 17 -0.93 -10.29 5.78
CA LEU A 17 -0.06 -9.26 5.23
C LEU A 17 -0.73 -8.57 4.03
N LEU A 18 -0.99 -7.28 4.17
CA LEU A 18 -1.50 -6.45 3.10
C LEU A 18 -0.39 -5.87 2.21
N GLY A 19 0.70 -5.40 2.82
CA GLY A 19 1.78 -4.77 2.06
C GLY A 19 3.00 -4.37 2.90
N LYS A 20 4.03 -3.88 2.21
CA LYS A 20 5.27 -3.40 2.83
C LYS A 20 5.69 -2.07 2.24
N CYS A 21 5.72 -1.01 3.07
CA CYS A 21 6.22 0.30 2.68
C CYS A 21 7.70 0.42 3.05
N ARG A 22 8.57 0.70 2.09
CA ARG A 22 10.00 0.84 2.33
C ARG A 22 10.46 2.22 1.91
N ILE A 23 10.89 3.03 2.88
CA ILE A 23 11.71 4.21 2.59
C ILE A 23 13.08 3.73 2.15
N THR A 24 13.42 4.01 0.90
CA THR A 24 14.75 3.75 0.33
C THR A 24 15.55 5.03 0.30
N LYS A 25 16.88 4.90 0.32
CA LYS A 25 17.79 6.05 0.35
C LYS A 25 17.40 6.94 1.54
N LEU A 26 17.72 6.58 2.77
CA LEU A 26 17.64 7.56 3.88
C LEU A 26 18.93 8.39 3.92
N PRO A 27 18.94 9.61 4.51
CA PRO A 27 20.18 10.33 4.74
C PRO A 27 21.18 9.45 5.49
N ALA A 28 22.46 9.50 5.10
CA ALA A 28 23.48 8.62 5.68
C ALA A 28 23.85 9.01 7.12
N ASP A 29 23.65 10.29 7.44
CA ASP A 29 23.83 10.92 8.74
C ASP A 29 22.59 10.79 9.65
N LEU A 30 21.50 10.17 9.17
CA LEU A 30 20.30 9.96 9.97
C LEU A 30 20.63 9.06 11.19
N PRO A 31 20.49 9.56 12.43
CA PRO A 31 20.82 8.78 13.60
C PRO A 31 19.97 7.51 13.71
N LYS A 32 20.57 6.44 14.25
CA LYS A 32 19.81 5.23 14.59
C LYS A 32 18.74 5.60 15.63
N GLY A 33 17.50 5.24 15.35
CA GLY A 33 16.35 5.54 16.21
C GLY A 33 15.65 6.86 15.88
N SER A 34 16.06 7.56 14.81
CA SER A 34 15.32 8.71 14.32
C SER A 34 13.85 8.36 14.05
N PRO A 35 12.91 9.25 14.44
CA PRO A 35 11.50 9.01 14.25
C PRO A 35 11.15 8.99 12.76
N ILE A 36 10.22 8.11 12.39
CA ILE A 36 9.61 8.07 11.06
C ILE A 36 8.13 8.35 11.26
N GLU A 37 7.62 9.35 10.55
CA GLU A 37 6.20 9.62 10.51
C GLU A 37 5.52 8.61 9.58
N VAL A 38 4.46 7.96 10.06
CA VAL A 38 3.69 7.00 9.27
C VAL A 38 2.23 7.43 9.25
N THR A 39 1.71 7.68 8.04
CA THR A 39 0.33 8.09 7.82
C THR A 39 -0.43 6.97 7.11
N TYR A 40 -1.53 6.54 7.72
CA TYR A 40 -2.51 5.64 7.13
C TYR A 40 -3.72 6.47 6.71
N SER A 41 -4.18 6.30 5.47
CA SER A 41 -5.40 6.96 5.00
C SER A 41 -6.25 6.00 4.18
N PHE A 42 -7.56 6.23 4.23
CA PHE A 42 -8.53 5.56 3.36
C PHE A 42 -9.09 6.59 2.39
N ASN A 43 -9.19 6.23 1.12
CA ASN A 43 -9.94 7.02 0.16
C ASN A 43 -11.43 6.63 0.16
N ALA A 44 -12.24 7.34 -0.62
CA ALA A 44 -13.68 7.11 -0.69
C ALA A 44 -14.08 5.72 -1.20
N SER A 45 -13.19 5.02 -1.93
CA SER A 45 -13.40 3.64 -2.37
C SER A 45 -12.95 2.59 -1.35
N GLY A 46 -12.48 3.02 -0.16
CA GLY A 46 -12.01 2.14 0.90
C GLY A 46 -10.62 1.55 0.65
N ARG A 47 -9.87 2.04 -0.35
CA ARG A 47 -8.46 1.66 -0.55
C ARG A 47 -7.60 2.35 0.49
N ILE A 48 -6.66 1.60 1.05
CA ILE A 48 -5.71 2.09 2.05
C ILE A 48 -4.41 2.54 1.40
N ALA A 49 -4.00 3.77 1.72
CA ALA A 49 -2.69 4.30 1.37
C ALA A 49 -1.83 4.42 2.63
N VAL A 50 -0.56 4.05 2.52
CA VAL A 50 0.40 4.12 3.64
C VAL A 50 1.61 4.91 3.20
N ARG A 51 1.82 6.04 3.86
CA ARG A 51 2.97 6.93 3.64
C ARG A 51 3.90 6.86 4.85
N ALA A 52 5.20 6.78 4.59
CA ALA A 52 6.25 6.85 5.59
C ALA A 52 7.23 7.98 5.22
N SER A 53 7.49 8.91 6.13
CA SER A 53 8.36 10.06 5.93
C SER A 53 9.41 10.17 7.02
N ASP A 54 10.64 10.49 6.61
CA ASP A 54 11.66 11.02 7.50
C ASP A 54 11.44 12.54 7.66
N PRO A 55 11.06 13.02 8.85
CA PRO A 55 10.80 14.44 9.09
C PRO A 55 12.08 15.29 9.08
N THR A 56 13.26 14.69 9.21
CA THR A 56 14.54 15.41 9.28
C THR A 56 15.18 15.62 7.90
N GLY A 57 15.16 14.59 7.06
CA GLY A 57 15.73 14.62 5.71
C GLY A 57 14.71 14.85 4.58
N GLY A 58 13.42 15.00 4.91
CA GLY A 58 12.33 15.25 3.95
C GLY A 58 12.05 14.09 3.00
N ARG A 59 12.69 12.93 3.18
CA ARG A 59 12.53 11.78 2.29
C ARG A 59 11.25 11.03 2.62
N VAL A 60 10.49 10.74 1.57
CA VAL A 60 9.17 10.12 1.66
C VAL A 60 9.18 8.84 0.85
N ALA A 61 8.55 7.79 1.37
CA ALA A 61 8.05 6.69 0.56
C ALA A 61 6.57 6.46 0.84
N GLY A 62 5.83 6.09 -0.19
CA GLY A 62 4.43 5.74 -0.08
C GLY A 62 4.17 4.44 -0.83
N ILE A 63 3.20 3.69 -0.34
CA ILE A 63 2.57 2.63 -1.11
C ILE A 63 1.06 2.85 -1.08
N GLU A 64 0.41 2.55 -2.19
CA GLU A 64 -1.00 2.22 -2.19
C GLU A 64 -1.10 0.71 -2.05
N ILE A 65 -1.89 0.24 -1.09
CA ILE A 65 -2.06 -1.19 -0.89
C ILE A 65 -3.20 -1.65 -1.77
N ASP A 66 -2.85 -2.43 -2.78
CA ASP A 66 -3.83 -3.20 -3.53
C ASP A 66 -4.19 -4.45 -2.73
N ARG A 67 -5.45 -4.56 -2.30
CA ARG A 67 -5.93 -5.77 -1.61
C ARG A 67 -5.79 -6.94 -2.58
N ARG A 68 -5.16 -8.03 -2.12
CA ARG A 68 -5.08 -9.28 -2.91
C ARG A 68 -6.49 -9.70 -3.33
N GLY A 69 -6.70 -9.87 -4.63
CA GLY A 69 -8.00 -10.22 -5.22
C GLY A 69 -8.64 -9.14 -6.10
N GLY A 70 -8.05 -7.94 -6.19
CA GLY A 70 -8.42 -6.93 -7.19
C GLY A 70 -7.88 -7.23 -8.59
N LEU A 71 -8.46 -6.59 -9.61
CA LEU A 71 -7.96 -6.63 -10.99
C LEU A 71 -6.83 -5.61 -11.16
N ASN A 72 -5.74 -6.02 -11.79
CA ASN A 72 -4.71 -5.09 -12.25
C ASN A 72 -5.16 -4.33 -13.52
N GLU A 73 -4.46 -3.26 -13.91
CA GLU A 73 -4.83 -2.44 -15.07
C GLU A 73 -5.03 -3.25 -16.35
N LYS A 74 -4.20 -4.27 -16.60
CA LYS A 74 -4.32 -5.11 -17.79
C LYS A 74 -5.57 -5.99 -17.74
N GLU A 75 -5.91 -6.51 -16.57
CA GLU A 75 -7.13 -7.30 -16.37
C GLU A 75 -8.39 -6.42 -16.49
N ILE A 76 -8.34 -5.19 -15.99
CA ILE A 76 -9.40 -4.18 -16.16
C ILE A 76 -9.60 -3.87 -17.65
N ASP A 77 -8.53 -3.61 -18.39
CA ASP A 77 -8.62 -3.32 -19.82
C ASP A 77 -9.14 -4.52 -20.61
N ALA A 78 -8.71 -5.74 -20.28
CA ALA A 78 -9.23 -6.95 -20.89
C ALA A 78 -10.75 -7.12 -20.66
N PHE A 79 -11.22 -6.85 -19.45
CA PHE A 79 -12.65 -6.92 -19.14
C PHE A 79 -13.47 -5.81 -19.78
N ARG A 80 -12.90 -4.61 -19.98
CA ARG A 80 -13.57 -3.54 -20.75
C ARG A 80 -13.84 -3.97 -22.18
N VAL A 81 -12.83 -4.51 -22.86
CA VAL A 81 -12.97 -5.00 -24.25
C VAL A 81 -14.02 -6.10 -24.35
N LEU A 82 -14.00 -7.07 -23.42
CA LEU A 82 -15.00 -8.14 -23.37
C LEU A 82 -16.41 -7.61 -23.16
N ALA A 83 -16.59 -6.63 -22.27
CA ALA A 83 -17.90 -6.02 -22.00
C ALA A 83 -18.43 -5.26 -23.22
N GLU A 84 -17.58 -4.54 -23.96
CA GLU A 84 -17.96 -3.81 -25.17
C GLU A 84 -18.38 -4.77 -26.32
N GLN A 85 -17.75 -5.94 -26.41
CA GLN A 85 -18.03 -6.94 -27.43
C GLN A 85 -19.22 -7.84 -27.08
N TYR A 86 -19.72 -7.78 -25.85
CA TYR A 86 -20.81 -8.64 -25.38
C TYR A 86 -22.16 -8.12 -25.90
N GLN A 87 -22.67 -8.76 -26.96
CA GLN A 87 -24.05 -8.57 -27.43
C GLN A 87 -24.95 -9.67 -26.86
N VAL A 88 -26.06 -9.27 -26.26
CA VAL A 88 -27.12 -10.17 -25.79
C VAL A 88 -28.26 -10.08 -26.80
N ASP A 89 -28.65 -11.22 -27.38
CA ASP A 89 -29.83 -11.36 -28.23
C ASP A 89 -31.15 -11.22 -27.44
#